data_AF-A0A8I1ZVQ5-F1
#
_entry.id   AF-A0A8I1ZVQ5-F1
#
_cell.length_a   1.000
_cell.length_b   1.000
_cell.length_c   1.000
_cell.angle_alpha   90.00
_cell.angle_beta   90.00
_cell.angle_gamma   90.00
#
_symmetry.space_group_name_H-M   'P 1'
#
loop_
_entity.id
_entity.type
_entity.pdbx_description
1 polymer ?
#
loop_
_entity_poly.entity_id
_entity_poly.type
_entity_poly.pdbx_seq_one_letter_code
_entity_poly.pdbx_strand_id
1 'polypeptide(L)' 'MDNLFLQTMKLYAKGFCCSQIIVMLAMEAEGKKNPDLVRSLGGLCFGVNWSGEVCGALSGGACLISLYSGKG' A
#
# COMPACT_ATOMS: atom_id res chain seq x y z
N MET A 1 -17.74 -14.11 1.27
CA MET A 1 -16.63 -13.23 1.67
C MET A 1 -15.77 -13.02 0.45
N ASP A 2 -15.53 -11.77 0.04
CA ASP A 2 -14.84 -11.50 -1.22
C ASP A 2 -13.33 -11.85 -1.12
N ASN A 3 -12.70 -12.18 -2.26
CA ASN A 3 -11.29 -12.58 -2.31
C ASN A 3 -10.32 -11.45 -1.91
N LEU A 4 -10.67 -10.20 -2.23
CA LEU A 4 -9.86 -9.01 -1.96
C LEU A 4 -9.76 -8.73 -0.45
N PHE A 5 -10.86 -8.87 0.28
CA PHE A 5 -10.93 -8.76 1.73
C PHE A 5 -10.05 -9.83 2.39
N LEU A 6 -10.13 -11.09 1.93
CA LEU A 6 -9.28 -12.16 2.46
C LEU A 6 -7.78 -11.89 2.21
N GLN A 7 -7.42 -11.38 1.04
CA GLN A 7 -6.04 -11.01 0.73
C GLN A 7 -5.56 -9.83 1.57
N THR A 8 -6.39 -8.80 1.74
CA THR A 8 -6.13 -7.66 2.61
C THR A 8 -5.82 -8.13 4.04
N MET A 9 -6.67 -9.01 4.59
CA MET A 9 -6.47 -9.56 5.94
C MET A 9 -5.20 -10.40 6.06
N LYS A 10 -4.85 -11.20 5.04
CA LYS A 10 -3.60 -11.97 5.01
C LYS A 10 -2.37 -11.07 5.03
N LEU A 11 -2.40 -9.95 4.31
CA LEU A 11 -1.29 -8.99 4.27
C LEU A 11 -1.21 -8.19 5.57
N TYR A 12 -2.35 -7.78 6.12
CA TYR A 12 -2.42 -7.13 7.43
C TYR A 12 -1.85 -8.03 8.55
N ALA A 13 -2.22 -9.31 8.56
CA ALA A 13 -1.68 -10.28 9.52
C ALA A 13 -0.16 -10.48 9.42
N LYS A 14 0.47 -10.12 8.29
CA LYS A 14 1.93 -10.12 8.11
C LYS A 14 2.60 -8.82 8.60
N GLY A 15 1.84 -7.88 9.14
CA GLY A 15 2.34 -6.61 9.68
C GLY A 15 2.43 -5.47 8.66
N PHE A 16 1.88 -5.64 7.45
CA PHE A 16 1.82 -4.55 6.48
C PHE A 16 0.69 -3.58 6.81
N CYS A 17 0.91 -2.29 6.62
CA CYS A 17 -0.09 -1.27 6.86
C CYS A 17 -0.88 -0.93 5.59
N CYS A 18 -1.94 -0.12 5.73
CA CYS A 18 -2.86 0.21 4.64
C CYS A 18 -2.18 0.81 3.39
N SER A 19 -1.18 1.69 3.56
CA SER A 19 -0.42 2.29 2.43
C SER A 19 0.37 1.25 1.64
N GLN A 20 0.87 0.21 2.31
CA GLN A 20 1.60 -0.89 1.69
C GLN A 20 0.66 -1.90 1.05
N ILE A 21 -0.45 -2.23 1.73
CA ILE A 21 -1.41 -3.25 1.26
C ILE A 21 -2.03 -2.85 -0.07
N ILE A 22 -2.48 -1.59 -0.22
CA ILE A 22 -3.12 -1.15 -1.47
C ILE A 22 -2.19 -1.29 -2.68
N VAL A 23 -0.90 -0.99 -2.49
CA VAL A 23 0.12 -1.09 -3.54
C VAL A 23 0.51 -2.54 -3.81
N MET A 24 0.60 -3.39 -2.78
CA MET A 24 0.84 -4.83 -2.97
C MET A 24 -0.29 -5.51 -3.74
N LEU A 25 -1.56 -5.19 -3.43
CA LEU A 25 -2.71 -5.74 -4.14
C LEU A 25 -2.73 -5.33 -5.61
N ALA A 26 -2.41 -4.07 -5.92
CA ALA A 26 -2.30 -3.60 -7.29
C ALA A 26 -1.16 -4.29 -8.05
N MET A 27 0.03 -4.41 -7.43
CA MET A 27 1.14 -5.14 -8.02
C MET A 27 0.81 -6.62 -8.25
N GLU A 28 0.11 -7.26 -7.31
CA GLU A 28 -0.32 -8.66 -7.47
C GLU A 28 -1.28 -8.82 -8.66
N ALA A 29 -2.23 -7.90 -8.84
CA ALA A 29 -3.12 -7.89 -10.00
C ALA A 29 -2.38 -7.75 -11.34
N GLU A 30 -1.21 -7.10 -11.33
CA GLU A 30 -0.34 -6.95 -12.51
C GLU A 30 0.75 -8.02 -12.62
N GLY A 31 0.82 -8.98 -11.69
CA GLY A 31 1.90 -9.97 -11.64
C GLY A 31 3.29 -9.38 -11.36
N LYS A 32 3.37 -8.17 -10.78
CA LYS A 32 4.62 -7.46 -10.47
C LYS A 32 5.01 -7.62 -9.01
N LYS A 33 6.29 -7.42 -8.71
CA LYS A 33 6.82 -7.32 -7.34
C LYS A 33 7.88 -6.22 -7.27
N ASN A 34 7.72 -5.30 -6.34
CA ASN A 34 8.74 -4.30 -6.04
C ASN A 34 8.86 -4.14 -4.51
N PRO A 35 9.73 -4.92 -3.86
CA PRO A 35 9.86 -4.90 -2.40
C PRO A 35 10.38 -3.56 -1.87
N ASP A 36 11.17 -2.82 -2.67
CA ASP A 36 11.71 -1.52 -2.24
C ASP A 36 10.63 -0.44 -2.22
N LEU A 37 9.71 -0.45 -3.21
CA LEU A 37 8.52 0.41 -3.19
C LEU A 37 7.60 0.07 -2.01
N VAL A 38 7.35 -1.20 -1.73
CA VAL A 38 6.54 -1.59 -0.57
C VAL A 38 7.18 -1.14 0.74
N ARG A 39 8.51 -1.23 0.86
CA ARG A 39 9.25 -0.77 2.04
C ARG A 39 9.16 0.75 2.20
N SER A 40 9.31 1.51 1.12
CA SER A 40 9.27 2.98 1.18
C SER A 40 7.91 3.53 1.60
N LEU A 41 6.82 2.86 1.22
CA LEU A 41 5.45 3.21 1.63
C LEU A 41 5.18 2.98 3.12
N GLY A 42 6.09 2.31 3.84
CA GLY A 42 6.03 2.14 5.29
C GLY A 42 6.03 3.49 6.04
N GLY A 43 6.68 4.53 5.49
CA GLY A 43 6.65 5.87 6.08
C GLY A 43 5.27 6.54 6.05
N LEU A 44 4.32 5.99 5.29
CA LEU A 44 2.93 6.45 5.23
C LEU A 44 2.00 5.62 6.13
N CYS A 45 2.53 4.69 6.93
CA CYS A 45 1.70 3.91 7.82
C CYS A 45 1.12 4.78 8.94
N PHE A 46 -0.11 4.46 9.37
CA PHE A 46 -0.77 5.13 10.51
C PHE A 46 -0.83 6.66 10.40
N GLY A 47 -0.99 7.16 9.18
CA GLY A 47 -0.94 8.59 8.89
C GLY A 47 0.34 8.91 8.13
N VAL A 48 1.16 9.78 8.67
CA VAL A 48 2.56 9.90 8.25
C VAL A 48 3.38 9.37 9.42
N ASN A 49 3.56 8.05 9.42
CA ASN A 49 4.32 7.31 10.42
C ASN A 49 3.97 7.68 11.88
N TRP A 50 2.76 7.32 12.30
CA TRP A 50 2.25 7.50 13.68
C TRP A 50 2.00 8.95 14.14
N SER A 51 2.14 9.93 13.27
CA SER A 51 1.78 11.32 13.58
C SER A 51 0.27 11.56 13.72
N GLY A 52 -0.58 10.66 13.19
CA GLY A 52 -2.03 10.85 13.16
C GLY A 52 -2.54 11.82 12.09
N GLU A 53 -1.66 12.27 11.20
CA GLU A 53 -1.96 13.23 10.13
C GLU A 53 -2.63 12.54 8.91
N VAL A 54 -2.03 12.68 7.72
CA VAL A 54 -2.62 12.24 6.46
C VAL A 54 -2.77 10.72 6.39
N CYS A 55 -4.00 10.23 6.26
CA CYS A 55 -4.33 8.80 6.16
C CYS A 55 -3.41 8.02 5.20
N GLY A 56 -2.83 6.92 5.69
CA GLY A 56 -1.93 6.07 4.91
C GLY A 56 -2.56 5.41 3.69
N ALA A 57 -3.84 5.06 3.75
CA ALA A 57 -4.55 4.51 2.60
C ALA A 57 -4.70 5.56 1.48
N LEU A 58 -4.97 6.82 1.87
CA LEU A 58 -5.12 7.93 0.93
C LEU A 58 -3.78 8.30 0.28
N SER A 59 -2.73 8.50 1.09
CA SER A 59 -1.40 8.85 0.58
C SER A 59 -0.77 7.69 -0.21
N GLY A 60 -0.92 6.44 0.24
CA GLY A 60 -0.50 5.25 -0.50
C GLY A 60 -1.25 5.09 -1.83
N GLY A 61 -2.55 5.41 -1.86
CA GLY A 61 -3.34 5.45 -3.10
C GLY A 61 -2.84 6.53 -4.07
N ALA A 62 -2.48 7.72 -3.59
CA ALA A 62 -1.86 8.76 -4.42
C ALA A 62 -0.51 8.32 -5.01
N CYS A 63 0.31 7.62 -4.22
CA CYS A 63 1.55 6.99 -4.71
C CYS A 63 1.26 5.95 -5.79
N LEU A 64 0.24 5.11 -5.60
CA LEU A 64 -0.17 4.10 -6.59
C LEU A 64 -0.60 4.74 -7.92
N ILE A 65 -1.42 5.80 -7.88
CA ILE A 65 -1.82 6.53 -9.09
C ILE A 65 -0.57 7.09 -9.78
N SER A 66 0.31 7.73 -9.02
CA SER A 66 1.56 8.31 -9.53
C SER A 66 2.54 7.27 -10.05
N LEU A 67 2.46 6.01 -9.63
CA LEU A 67 3.26 4.92 -10.21
C LEU A 67 2.95 4.72 -11.70
N TYR A 68 1.72 5.03 -12.13
CA TYR A 68 1.28 4.88 -13.52
C TYR A 68 1.17 6.20 -14.28
N SER A 69 0.92 7.31 -13.58
CA SER A 69 0.72 8.63 -14.20
C SER A 69 1.83 9.64 -13.91
N GLY A 70 2.75 9.33 -12.99
CA GLY A 70 3.83 10.21 -12.57
C GLY A 70 5.08 10.10 -13.45
N LYS A 71 6.03 11.00 -13.21
CA LYS A 71 7.35 11.02 -13.87
C LYS A 71 8.36 10.28 -13.00
N GLY A 72 9.20 9.43 -13.59
CA GLY A 72 10.25 8.65 -12.92
C GLY A 72 11.11 7.89 -13.91
#